data_AF-A0A1E4Y883-F1
#
_entry.id   AF-A0A1E4Y883-F1
#
_cell.length_a   1.000
_cell.length_b   1.000
_cell.length_c   1.000
_cell.angle_alpha   90.00
_cell.angle_beta   90.00
_cell.angle_gamma   90.00
#
_symmetry.space_group_name_H-M   'P 1'
#
loop_
_entity.id
_entity.type
_entity.pdbx_description
1 polymer ?
#
loop_
_entity_poly.entity_id
_entity_poly.type
_entity_poly.pdbx_seq_one_letter_code
_entity_poly.pdbx_strand_id
1 'polypeptide(L)'
;MTAPRFEVVLAVADAIAILVRPRPGGRAERDQIAQTALRTATQRDDLSIYRRPSERPALRQPYHELGVSLSHRADLLLAGFAPNSAVGVDIEIEDVNGFDPVAFAADHFSTKEAAALAALDGAAALEACYRLWVAKEAALKISGRGIFDGLDEPDLSAQLNLLRTDGATIHLGAGSRLPPIALAVTRLGGTVDQAVYCALARNMS
;
A
#
# COMPACT_ATOMS: atom_id res chain seq x y z
N MET A 1 -20.16 -12.65 -14.96
CA MET A 1 -19.13 -11.98 -14.13
C MET A 1 -18.56 -13.00 -13.18
N THR A 2 -17.23 -13.14 -13.11
CA THR A 2 -16.56 -14.03 -12.16
C THR A 2 -16.77 -13.50 -10.74
N ALA A 3 -17.07 -14.39 -9.78
CA ALA A 3 -17.22 -13.99 -8.39
C ALA A 3 -15.89 -13.42 -7.85
N PRO A 4 -15.93 -12.31 -7.08
CA PRO A 4 -14.73 -11.71 -6.51
C PRO A 4 -14.07 -12.65 -5.50
N ARG A 5 -12.73 -12.70 -5.53
CA ARG A 5 -11.89 -13.44 -4.59
C ARG A 5 -11.16 -12.48 -3.67
N PHE A 6 -10.96 -12.89 -2.43
CA PHE A 6 -10.26 -12.13 -1.39
C PHE A 6 -9.07 -12.96 -0.90
N GLU A 7 -7.90 -12.35 -0.81
CA GLU A 7 -6.67 -13.00 -0.36
C GLU A 7 -5.91 -12.06 0.57
N VAL A 8 -5.55 -12.51 1.77
CA VAL A 8 -4.64 -11.74 2.63
C VAL A 8 -3.23 -11.92 2.09
N VAL A 9 -2.65 -10.84 1.57
CA VAL A 9 -1.34 -10.86 0.89
C VAL A 9 -0.20 -10.31 1.75
N LEU A 10 -0.53 -9.55 2.79
CA LEU A 10 0.42 -9.00 3.76
C LEU A 10 -0.21 -8.95 5.14
N ALA A 11 0.63 -9.14 6.16
CA ALA A 11 0.33 -8.85 7.55
C ALA A 11 1.54 -8.13 8.18
N VAL A 12 1.28 -7.08 8.96
CA VAL A 12 2.30 -6.32 9.71
C VAL A 12 1.73 -6.01 11.08
N ALA A 13 2.36 -6.56 12.13
CA ALA A 13 1.79 -6.60 13.48
C ALA A 13 0.35 -7.17 13.46
N ASP A 14 -0.67 -6.41 13.86
CA ASP A 14 -2.08 -6.80 13.84
C ASP A 14 -2.85 -6.25 12.61
N ALA A 15 -2.15 -5.58 11.68
CA ALA A 15 -2.73 -5.06 10.46
C ALA A 15 -2.62 -6.07 9.31
N ILE A 16 -3.58 -6.06 8.41
CA ILE A 16 -3.64 -6.94 7.23
C ILE A 16 -3.94 -6.14 5.96
N ALA A 17 -3.45 -6.62 4.82
CA ALA A 17 -3.84 -6.14 3.50
C ALA A 17 -4.47 -7.28 2.71
N ILE A 18 -5.68 -7.02 2.19
CA ILE A 18 -6.51 -7.98 1.48
C ILE A 18 -6.60 -7.54 0.02
N LEU A 19 -6.10 -8.40 -0.86
CA LEU A 19 -6.22 -8.24 -2.29
C LEU A 19 -7.58 -8.75 -2.76
N VAL A 20 -8.25 -7.95 -3.60
CA VAL A 20 -9.57 -8.23 -4.18
C VAL A 20 -9.45 -8.29 -5.71
N ARG A 21 -9.94 -9.39 -6.31
CA ARG A 21 -9.93 -9.63 -7.76
C ARG A 21 -11.23 -10.28 -8.26
N PRO A 22 -11.86 -9.80 -9.34
CA PRO A 22 -11.61 -8.52 -10.00
C PRO A 22 -12.18 -7.35 -9.19
N ARG A 23 -11.62 -6.16 -9.38
CA ARG A 23 -12.10 -4.89 -8.85
C ARG A 23 -13.32 -4.40 -9.68
N PRO A 24 -14.41 -3.98 -9.03
CA PRO A 24 -15.50 -3.27 -9.70
C PRO A 24 -15.09 -1.89 -10.26
N GLY A 25 -15.75 -1.45 -11.34
CA GLY A 25 -15.46 -0.16 -11.97
C GLY A 25 -15.86 1.04 -11.10
N GLY A 26 -17.04 0.97 -10.47
CA GLY A 26 -17.63 2.08 -9.71
C GLY A 26 -16.93 2.34 -8.37
N ARG A 27 -16.92 3.59 -7.90
CA ARG A 27 -16.42 3.92 -6.54
C ARG A 27 -17.26 3.26 -5.45
N ALA A 28 -18.58 3.38 -5.52
CA ALA A 28 -19.48 2.79 -4.53
C ALA A 28 -19.35 1.25 -4.49
N GLU A 29 -19.24 0.62 -5.65
CA GLU A 29 -19.03 -0.83 -5.75
C GLU A 29 -17.68 -1.26 -5.17
N ARG A 30 -16.63 -0.45 -5.33
CA ARG A 30 -15.32 -0.68 -4.69
C ARG A 30 -15.41 -0.62 -3.17
N ASP A 31 -16.15 0.34 -2.62
CA ASP A 31 -16.34 0.44 -1.17
C ASP A 31 -17.16 -0.76 -0.64
N GLN A 32 -18.19 -1.19 -1.38
CA GLN A 32 -18.99 -2.37 -1.03
C GLN A 32 -18.17 -3.67 -1.07
N ILE A 33 -17.33 -3.85 -2.09
CA ILE A 33 -16.51 -5.06 -2.18
C ILE A 33 -15.37 -5.07 -1.16
N ALA A 34 -14.75 -3.90 -0.90
CA ALA A 34 -13.78 -3.76 0.18
C ALA A 34 -14.42 -4.08 1.52
N GLN A 35 -15.60 -3.53 1.80
CA GLN A 35 -16.36 -3.85 3.01
C GLN A 35 -16.57 -5.36 3.15
N THR A 36 -17.00 -6.04 2.09
CA THR A 36 -17.20 -7.50 2.09
C THR A 36 -15.90 -8.26 2.38
N ALA A 37 -14.78 -7.84 1.77
CA ALA A 37 -13.47 -8.41 2.01
C ALA A 37 -13.02 -8.22 3.48
N LEU A 38 -13.21 -7.03 4.05
CA LEU A 38 -12.91 -6.73 5.45
C LEU A 38 -13.76 -7.59 6.40
N ARG A 39 -15.07 -7.69 6.17
CA ARG A 39 -15.97 -8.52 7.00
C ARG A 39 -15.51 -9.96 7.03
N THR A 40 -15.16 -10.50 5.87
CA THR A 40 -14.67 -11.88 5.71
C THR A 40 -13.35 -12.09 6.47
N ALA A 41 -12.36 -11.22 6.25
CA ALA A 41 -11.03 -11.37 6.84
C ALA A 41 -10.99 -11.13 8.34
N THR A 42 -11.86 -10.25 8.85
CA THR A 42 -11.91 -9.89 10.28
C THR A 42 -12.97 -10.65 11.07
N GLN A 43 -13.81 -11.43 10.39
CA GLN A 43 -14.98 -12.11 10.98
C GLN A 43 -15.93 -11.13 11.70
N ARG A 44 -16.12 -9.93 11.11
CA ARG A 44 -17.01 -8.88 11.63
C ARG A 44 -18.06 -8.53 10.60
N ASP A 45 -19.27 -9.06 10.73
CA ASP A 45 -20.31 -8.94 9.70
C ASP A 45 -20.98 -7.55 9.62
N ASP A 46 -20.71 -6.68 10.59
CA ASP A 46 -21.33 -5.37 10.78
C ASP A 46 -20.43 -4.19 10.37
N LEU A 47 -19.21 -4.44 9.88
CA LEU A 47 -18.34 -3.37 9.34
C LEU A 47 -19.04 -2.64 8.20
N SER A 48 -19.05 -1.30 8.23
CA SER A 48 -19.57 -0.48 7.15
C SER A 48 -18.60 0.63 6.75
N ILE A 49 -18.22 0.66 5.47
CA ILE A 49 -17.34 1.70 4.93
C ILE A 49 -18.18 2.93 4.57
N TYR A 50 -17.69 4.10 4.94
CA TYR A 50 -18.18 5.39 4.47
C TYR A 50 -17.01 6.29 4.07
N ARG A 51 -17.30 7.38 3.35
CA ARG A 51 -16.31 8.37 2.94
C ARG A 51 -16.39 9.59 3.85
N ARG A 52 -15.25 10.03 4.38
CA ARG A 52 -15.11 11.33 5.06
C ARG A 52 -15.27 12.46 4.03
N PRO A 53 -15.51 13.72 4.45
CA PRO A 53 -15.46 14.87 3.54
C PRO A 53 -14.14 14.99 2.74
N SER A 54 -13.05 14.43 3.28
CA SER A 54 -11.75 14.31 2.59
C SER A 54 -11.67 13.17 1.57
N GLU A 55 -12.78 12.51 1.25
CA GLU A 55 -12.87 11.31 0.41
C GLU A 55 -12.12 10.08 0.94
N ARG A 56 -11.50 10.15 2.12
CA ARG A 56 -10.84 8.98 2.73
C ARG A 56 -11.88 7.98 3.22
N PRO A 57 -11.63 6.67 3.02
CA PRO A 57 -12.49 5.65 3.58
C PRO A 57 -12.36 5.65 5.11
N ALA A 58 -13.45 5.36 5.78
CA ALA A 58 -13.54 5.21 7.22
C ALA A 58 -14.62 4.18 7.57
N LEU A 59 -14.57 3.63 8.77
CA LEU A 59 -15.57 2.69 9.25
C LEU A 59 -16.61 3.43 10.11
N ARG A 60 -17.89 3.11 9.90
CA ARG A 60 -18.98 3.67 10.72
C ARG A 60 -18.89 3.16 12.15
N GLN A 61 -19.57 3.87 13.06
CA GLN A 61 -19.78 3.39 14.43
C GLN A 61 -20.38 1.97 14.44
N PRO A 62 -19.99 1.11 15.41
CA PRO A 62 -19.14 1.42 16.56
C PRO A 62 -17.62 1.42 16.26
N TYR A 63 -17.19 1.17 15.02
CA TYR A 63 -15.81 0.86 14.64
C TYR A 63 -14.99 2.03 14.06
N HIS A 64 -15.37 3.26 14.38
CA HIS A 64 -14.77 4.47 13.81
C HIS A 64 -13.28 4.68 14.16
N GLU A 65 -12.80 3.98 15.19
CA GLU A 65 -11.42 3.90 15.65
C GLU A 65 -10.56 2.88 14.89
N LEU A 66 -11.19 1.91 14.21
CA LEU A 66 -10.47 0.92 13.41
C LEU A 66 -9.92 1.58 12.13
N GLY A 67 -8.70 1.19 11.76
CA GLY A 67 -8.04 1.67 10.54
C GLY A 67 -8.59 1.00 9.29
N VAL A 68 -8.89 1.81 8.27
CA VAL A 68 -9.16 1.33 6.91
C VAL A 68 -8.43 2.17 5.87
N SER A 69 -7.86 1.52 4.86
CA SER A 69 -7.24 2.18 3.72
C SER A 69 -7.50 1.38 2.45
N LEU A 70 -7.66 2.06 1.31
CA LEU A 70 -7.96 1.44 0.02
C LEU A 70 -7.01 1.99 -1.04
N SER A 71 -6.42 1.12 -1.85
CA SER A 71 -5.69 1.48 -3.07
C SER A 71 -6.08 0.55 -4.21
N HIS A 72 -5.98 1.00 -5.46
CA HIS A 72 -6.39 0.19 -6.60
C HIS A 72 -5.57 0.51 -7.86
N ARG A 73 -5.31 -0.52 -8.66
CA ARG A 73 -4.63 -0.40 -9.95
C ARG A 73 -5.23 -1.40 -10.93
N ALA A 74 -5.51 -0.97 -12.16
CA ALA A 74 -6.22 -1.79 -13.16
C ALA A 74 -7.51 -2.45 -12.60
N ASP A 75 -7.55 -3.78 -12.58
CA ASP A 75 -8.64 -4.61 -12.05
C ASP A 75 -8.35 -5.14 -10.64
N LEU A 76 -7.38 -4.56 -9.92
CA LEU A 76 -6.99 -4.95 -8.57
C LEU A 76 -7.41 -3.89 -7.56
N LEU A 77 -7.88 -4.34 -6.39
CA LEU A 77 -8.14 -3.49 -5.22
C LEU A 77 -7.42 -4.09 -4.02
N LEU A 78 -6.71 -3.26 -3.28
CA LEU A 78 -6.07 -3.62 -2.02
C LEU A 78 -6.81 -2.90 -0.88
N ALA A 79 -7.29 -3.67 0.08
CA ALA A 79 -7.97 -3.17 1.27
C ALA A 79 -7.14 -3.45 2.53
N GLY A 80 -6.71 -2.38 3.19
CA GLY A 80 -5.99 -2.43 4.46
C GLY A 80 -6.93 -2.32 5.65
N PHE A 81 -6.64 -3.08 6.70
CA PHE A 81 -7.34 -3.03 7.97
C PHE A 81 -6.36 -3.10 9.15
N ALA A 82 -6.65 -2.34 10.20
CA ALA A 82 -5.97 -2.46 11.49
C ALA A 82 -6.96 -2.24 12.65
N PRO A 83 -6.91 -3.05 13.72
CA PRO A 83 -7.91 -3.02 14.77
C PRO A 83 -7.81 -1.82 15.70
N ASN A 84 -6.68 -1.12 15.83
CA ASN A 84 -6.56 -0.03 16.82
C ASN A 84 -5.64 1.12 16.35
N SER A 85 -5.37 1.22 15.05
CA SER A 85 -4.37 2.16 14.55
C SER A 85 -4.69 2.62 13.14
N ALA A 86 -4.16 3.79 12.77
CA ALA A 86 -4.16 4.21 11.38
C ALA A 86 -3.37 3.20 10.51
N VAL A 87 -3.90 2.92 9.32
CA VAL A 87 -3.32 2.00 8.35
C VAL A 87 -3.24 2.68 6.98
N GLY A 88 -2.24 2.32 6.19
CA GLY A 88 -2.11 2.72 4.81
C GLY A 88 -1.76 1.51 3.96
N VAL A 89 -2.36 1.42 2.76
CA VAL A 89 -2.01 0.39 1.79
C VAL A 89 -1.78 1.02 0.44
N ASP A 90 -0.92 0.39 -0.35
CA ASP A 90 -0.75 0.76 -1.74
C ASP A 90 -0.50 -0.42 -2.66
N ILE A 91 -0.87 -0.28 -3.94
CA ILE A 91 -0.75 -1.31 -4.95
C ILE A 91 -0.35 -0.72 -6.29
N GLU A 92 0.71 -1.28 -6.88
CA GLU A 92 1.14 -0.94 -8.24
C GLU A 92 1.41 -2.20 -9.06
N ILE A 93 1.35 -2.04 -10.38
CA ILE A 93 1.59 -3.10 -11.36
C ILE A 93 2.76 -2.65 -12.24
N GLU A 94 3.72 -3.54 -12.44
CA GLU A 94 4.89 -3.28 -13.27
C GLU A 94 4.49 -2.94 -14.71
N ASP A 95 4.91 -1.78 -15.20
CA ASP A 95 4.70 -1.39 -16.59
C ASP A 95 5.80 -1.98 -17.47
N VAL A 96 5.39 -2.89 -18.37
CA VAL A 96 6.30 -3.57 -19.30
C VAL A 96 6.62 -2.73 -20.54
N ASN A 97 6.05 -1.52 -20.68
CA ASN A 97 6.15 -0.69 -21.88
C ASN A 97 7.09 0.52 -21.72
N GLY A 98 8.25 0.32 -21.10
CA GLY A 98 9.34 1.33 -21.13
C GLY A 98 9.32 2.33 -19.98
N PHE A 99 8.81 1.95 -18.80
CA PHE A 99 9.01 2.72 -17.59
C PHE A 99 10.51 2.79 -17.23
N ASP A 100 11.04 4.00 -17.05
CA ASP A 100 12.42 4.25 -16.61
C ASP A 100 12.44 4.47 -15.08
N PRO A 101 12.86 3.47 -14.28
CA PRO A 101 12.86 3.58 -12.83
C PRO A 101 13.89 4.60 -12.31
N VAL A 102 14.98 4.84 -13.03
CA VAL A 102 16.04 5.76 -12.59
C VAL A 102 15.58 7.20 -12.79
N ALA A 103 14.96 7.50 -13.94
CA ALA A 103 14.37 8.82 -14.19
C ALA A 103 13.24 9.13 -13.19
N PHE A 104 12.32 8.18 -12.98
CA PHE A 104 11.24 8.34 -12.00
C PHE A 104 11.78 8.60 -10.59
N ALA A 105 12.79 7.83 -10.15
CA ALA A 105 13.40 8.01 -8.84
C ALA A 105 14.07 9.38 -8.69
N ALA A 106 14.72 9.89 -9.75
CA ALA A 106 15.35 11.21 -9.73
C ALA A 106 14.33 12.35 -9.58
N ASP A 107 13.14 12.21 -10.17
CA ASP A 107 12.09 13.23 -10.13
C ASP A 107 11.26 13.20 -8.83
N HIS A 108 11.12 12.02 -8.20
CA HIS A 108 10.15 11.83 -7.13
C HIS A 108 10.72 11.40 -5.78
N PHE A 109 11.85 10.70 -5.74
CA PHE A 109 12.43 10.18 -4.49
C PHE A 109 13.51 11.11 -3.93
N SER A 110 13.98 10.81 -2.71
CA SER A 110 15.11 11.52 -2.13
C SER A 110 16.38 11.28 -2.96
N THR A 111 17.33 12.21 -2.87
CA THR A 111 18.60 12.09 -3.59
C THR A 111 19.38 10.81 -3.23
N LYS A 112 19.26 10.31 -2.00
CA LYS A 112 19.90 9.06 -1.58
C LYS A 112 19.23 7.83 -2.19
N GLU A 113 17.91 7.80 -2.21
CA GLU A 113 17.15 6.71 -2.84
C GLU A 113 17.42 6.69 -4.35
N ALA A 114 17.35 7.84 -5.02
CA ALA A 114 17.66 7.98 -6.44
C ALA A 114 19.08 7.49 -6.77
N ALA A 115 20.08 7.90 -5.96
CA ALA A 115 21.45 7.43 -6.13
C ALA A 115 21.60 5.92 -5.91
N ALA A 116 20.88 5.35 -4.94
CA ALA A 116 20.90 3.92 -4.68
C ALA A 116 20.25 3.11 -5.82
N LEU A 117 19.13 3.60 -6.38
CA LEU A 117 18.48 2.97 -7.53
C LEU A 117 19.33 3.04 -8.80
N ALA A 118 20.00 4.18 -9.04
CA ALA A 118 20.90 4.35 -10.19
C ALA A 118 22.13 3.42 -10.15
N ALA A 119 22.46 2.86 -8.98
CA ALA A 119 23.56 1.91 -8.80
C ALA A 119 23.16 0.44 -9.03
N LEU A 120 21.87 0.16 -9.22
CA LEU A 120 21.35 -1.20 -9.48
C LEU A 120 21.33 -1.52 -10.98
N ASP A 121 21.32 -2.81 -11.31
CA ASP A 121 21.01 -3.24 -12.68
C ASP A 121 19.55 -2.92 -13.06
N GLY A 122 19.23 -2.89 -14.36
CA GLY A 122 17.92 -2.40 -14.82
C GLY A 122 16.72 -3.14 -14.23
N ALA A 123 16.80 -4.46 -14.05
CA ALA A 123 15.70 -5.25 -13.48
C ALA A 123 15.59 -5.04 -11.96
N ALA A 124 16.72 -5.02 -11.24
CA ALA A 124 16.75 -4.76 -9.81
C ALA A 124 16.35 -3.31 -9.48
N ALA A 125 16.72 -2.34 -10.33
CA ALA A 125 16.31 -0.94 -10.21
C ALA A 125 14.80 -0.81 -10.41
N LEU A 126 14.23 -1.50 -11.42
CA LEU A 126 12.80 -1.52 -11.68
C LEU A 126 12.02 -2.07 -10.49
N GLU A 127 12.41 -3.26 -10.00
CA GLU A 127 11.78 -3.88 -8.84
C GLU A 127 11.90 -3.00 -7.58
N ALA A 128 13.10 -2.48 -7.30
CA ALA A 128 13.34 -1.60 -6.16
C ALA A 128 12.52 -0.32 -6.24
N CYS A 129 12.35 0.26 -7.43
CA CYS A 129 11.55 1.46 -7.65
C CYS A 129 10.08 1.23 -7.31
N TYR A 130 9.47 0.16 -7.82
CA TYR A 130 8.07 -0.14 -7.49
C TYR A 130 7.87 -0.45 -6.02
N ARG A 131 8.76 -1.25 -5.41
CA ARG A 131 8.71 -1.56 -3.98
C ARG A 131 8.82 -0.29 -3.13
N LEU A 132 9.72 0.61 -3.51
CA LEU A 132 9.90 1.90 -2.83
C LEU A 132 8.67 2.80 -3.00
N TRP A 133 8.12 2.88 -4.21
CA TRP A 133 6.90 3.64 -4.47
C TRP A 133 5.74 3.18 -3.58
N VAL A 134 5.36 1.90 -3.64
CA VAL A 134 4.21 1.42 -2.85
C VAL A 134 4.46 1.56 -1.35
N ALA A 135 5.70 1.38 -0.89
CA ALA A 135 6.09 1.61 0.49
C ALA A 135 5.82 3.05 0.95
N LYS A 136 6.29 4.03 0.17
CA LYS A 136 6.15 5.45 0.50
C LYS A 136 4.69 5.89 0.45
N GLU A 137 3.93 5.45 -0.56
CA GLU A 137 2.49 5.74 -0.62
C GLU A 137 1.70 5.12 0.52
N ALA A 138 1.98 3.87 0.89
CA ALA A 138 1.34 3.23 2.03
C ALA A 138 1.67 4.00 3.33
N ALA A 139 2.93 4.40 3.53
CA ALA A 139 3.33 5.21 4.68
C ALA A 139 2.60 6.56 4.72
N LEU A 140 2.58 7.32 3.62
CA LEU A 140 1.89 8.61 3.53
C LEU A 140 0.36 8.51 3.67
N LYS A 141 -0.23 7.36 3.30
CA LYS A 141 -1.65 7.08 3.53
C LYS A 141 -2.00 6.93 5.02
N ILE A 142 -1.03 6.75 5.93
CA ILE A 142 -1.29 6.79 7.39
C ILE A 142 -1.68 8.20 7.82
N SER A 143 -0.91 9.22 7.42
CA SER A 143 -1.13 10.62 7.83
C SER A 143 -2.39 11.24 7.20
N GLY A 144 -2.86 10.66 6.09
CA GLY A 144 -4.03 11.14 5.37
C GLY A 144 -3.78 12.34 4.47
N ARG A 145 -2.51 12.73 4.30
CA ARG A 145 -2.10 13.86 3.46
C ARG A 145 -1.93 13.48 1.99
N GLY A 146 -1.79 12.18 1.69
CA GLY A 146 -1.66 11.68 0.31
C GLY A 146 -0.33 12.10 -0.34
N ILE A 147 -0.23 11.90 -1.65
CA ILE A 147 0.98 12.18 -2.47
C ILE A 147 1.27 13.69 -2.61
N PHE A 148 0.34 14.57 -2.18
CA PHE A 148 0.50 16.02 -2.31
C PHE A 148 1.73 16.58 -1.57
N ASP A 149 2.25 15.83 -0.59
CA ASP A 149 3.48 16.18 0.15
C ASP A 149 4.77 15.75 -0.58
N GLY A 150 4.68 15.10 -1.75
CA GLY A 150 5.82 14.53 -2.47
C GLY A 150 6.23 13.14 -1.96
N LEU A 151 7.03 12.43 -2.76
CA LEU A 151 7.58 11.11 -2.43
C LEU A 151 9.06 11.21 -2.05
N ASP A 152 9.54 12.38 -1.61
CA ASP A 152 10.89 12.58 -1.10
C ASP A 152 11.03 12.04 0.34
N GLU A 153 9.98 12.17 1.15
CA GLU A 153 9.89 11.63 2.51
C GLU A 153 8.74 10.60 2.65
N PRO A 154 8.90 9.54 3.47
CA PRO A 154 10.08 9.23 4.27
C PRO A 154 11.26 8.73 3.41
N ASP A 155 12.50 9.11 3.74
CA ASP A 155 13.71 8.50 3.15
C ASP A 155 13.87 7.04 3.64
N LEU A 156 13.75 6.08 2.72
CA LEU A 156 13.90 4.64 2.96
C LEU A 156 15.20 4.06 2.39
N SER A 157 16.17 4.90 2.03
CA SER A 157 17.45 4.47 1.45
C SER A 157 18.19 3.43 2.32
N ALA A 158 18.13 3.59 3.65
CA ALA A 158 18.73 2.64 4.60
C ALA A 158 18.00 1.29 4.69
N GLN A 159 16.76 1.22 4.21
CA GLN A 159 15.88 0.04 4.28
C GLN A 159 15.72 -0.66 2.93
N LEU A 160 16.37 -0.21 1.85
CA LEU A 160 16.22 -0.79 0.51
C LEU A 160 16.44 -2.30 0.46
N ASN A 161 17.41 -2.83 1.19
CA ASN A 161 17.65 -4.27 1.25
C ASN A 161 16.48 -5.04 1.88
N LEU A 162 15.86 -4.47 2.92
CA LEU A 162 14.68 -5.06 3.55
C LEU A 162 13.44 -4.94 2.66
N LEU A 163 13.26 -3.80 1.97
CA LEU A 163 12.14 -3.59 1.03
C LEU A 163 12.10 -4.65 -0.08
N ARG A 164 13.27 -5.13 -0.51
CA ARG A 164 13.43 -6.18 -1.52
C ARG A 164 13.12 -7.59 -1.01
N THR A 165 12.90 -7.77 0.29
CA THR A 165 12.54 -9.05 0.88
C THR A 165 11.03 -9.08 1.13
N ASP A 166 10.33 -10.00 0.48
CA ASP A 166 8.86 -10.07 0.58
C ASP A 166 8.39 -10.30 2.02
N GLY A 167 7.50 -9.42 2.48
CA GLY A 167 6.91 -9.47 3.82
C GLY A 167 7.86 -9.08 4.95
N ALA A 168 9.11 -8.68 4.66
CA ALA A 168 10.01 -8.20 5.69
C ALA A 168 9.44 -6.94 6.36
N THR A 169 9.38 -6.96 7.69
CA THR A 169 8.87 -5.83 8.46
C THR A 169 9.97 -4.79 8.66
N ILE A 170 9.66 -3.56 8.26
CA ILE A 170 10.48 -2.38 8.43
C ILE A 170 9.86 -1.51 9.53
N HIS A 171 10.65 -1.17 10.54
CA HIS A 171 10.25 -0.22 11.58
C HIS A 171 10.88 1.14 11.30
N LEU A 172 10.03 2.15 11.17
CA LEU A 172 10.46 3.54 11.05
C LEU A 172 10.10 4.28 12.33
N GLY A 173 11.06 5.03 12.87
CA GLY A 173 10.81 5.94 13.97
C GLY A 173 9.90 7.10 13.56
N ALA A 174 9.51 7.92 14.53
CA ALA A 174 8.78 9.16 14.24
C ALA A 174 9.63 10.06 13.33
N GLY A 175 9.02 10.57 12.26
CA GLY A 175 9.61 11.53 11.34
C GLY A 175 8.83 12.84 11.30
N SER A 176 9.28 13.79 10.48
CA SER A 176 8.63 15.10 10.32
C SER A 176 7.19 15.00 9.79
N ARG A 177 6.90 13.99 8.96
CA ARG A 177 5.59 13.79 8.30
C ARG A 177 4.82 12.55 8.78
N LEU A 178 5.44 11.68 9.56
CA LEU A 178 4.88 10.38 9.92
C LEU A 178 5.07 10.07 11.41
N PRO A 179 4.06 9.46 12.06
CA PRO A 179 4.28 8.80 13.35
C PRO A 179 5.28 7.63 13.19
N PRO A 180 5.72 6.97 14.27
CA PRO A 180 6.40 5.69 14.14
C PRO A 180 5.47 4.68 13.43
N ILE A 181 6.01 3.94 12.46
CA ILE A 181 5.23 2.97 11.68
C ILE A 181 5.96 1.64 11.53
N ALA A 182 5.19 0.58 11.35
CA ALA A 182 5.65 -0.69 10.80
C ALA A 182 5.15 -0.81 9.36
N LEU A 183 6.02 -1.23 8.46
CA LEU A 183 5.78 -1.28 7.02
C LEU A 183 6.27 -2.61 6.45
N ALA A 184 5.55 -3.21 5.51
CA ALA A 184 6.04 -4.32 4.70
C ALA A 184 5.57 -4.20 3.26
N VAL A 185 6.33 -4.82 2.35
CA VAL A 185 6.05 -4.87 0.91
C VAL A 185 6.12 -6.32 0.46
N THR A 186 5.25 -6.71 -0.46
CA THR A 186 5.33 -8.01 -1.15
C THR A 186 5.20 -7.83 -2.66
N ARG A 187 5.95 -8.64 -3.41
CA ARG A 187 5.82 -8.81 -4.85
C ARG A 187 5.07 -10.11 -5.15
N LEU A 188 3.92 -9.99 -5.78
CA LEU A 188 3.10 -11.12 -6.20
C LEU A 188 3.39 -11.45 -7.68
N GLY A 189 3.46 -12.74 -8.01
CA GLY A 189 3.49 -13.19 -9.39
C GLY A 189 2.20 -12.79 -10.12
N GLY A 190 2.33 -12.11 -11.26
CA GLY A 190 1.20 -11.67 -12.08
C GLY A 190 0.42 -12.81 -12.71
N THR A 191 -0.85 -12.55 -13.05
CA THR A 191 -1.69 -13.48 -13.83
C THR A 191 -1.39 -13.44 -15.33
N VAL A 192 -0.60 -12.47 -15.80
CA VAL A 192 -0.09 -12.30 -17.17
C VAL A 192 1.22 -11.48 -17.07
N ASP A 193 2.36 -12.13 -16.81
CA ASP A 193 3.76 -11.62 -16.80
C ASP A 193 4.11 -10.31 -16.04
N GLN A 194 3.17 -9.54 -15.51
CA GLN A 194 3.43 -8.29 -14.80
C GLN A 194 3.39 -8.51 -13.28
N ALA A 195 4.49 -8.19 -12.60
CA ALA A 195 4.50 -8.25 -11.14
C ALA A 195 3.56 -7.21 -10.52
N VAL A 196 2.95 -7.60 -9.40
CA VAL A 196 2.10 -6.72 -8.59
C VAL A 196 2.81 -6.46 -7.27
N TYR A 197 3.00 -5.20 -6.94
CA TYR A 197 3.62 -4.76 -5.69
C TYR A 197 2.52 -4.30 -4.75
N CYS A 198 2.50 -4.82 -3.54
CA CYS A 198 1.56 -4.43 -2.50
C CYS A 198 2.34 -3.97 -1.28
N ALA A 199 1.88 -2.91 -0.62
CA ALA A 199 2.45 -2.41 0.62
C ALA A 199 1.37 -2.27 1.70
N LEU A 200 1.80 -2.48 2.94
CA LEU A 200 0.99 -2.29 4.14
C LEU A 200 1.82 -1.53 5.18
N ALA A 201 1.31 -0.38 5.60
CA ALA A 201 1.87 0.43 6.66
C ALA A 201 0.87 0.53 7.82
N ARG A 202 1.36 0.43 9.06
CA ARG A 202 0.58 0.53 10.29
C ARG A 202 1.23 1.53 11.25
N ASN A 203 0.44 2.41 11.83
CA ASN A 203 0.90 3.28 12.92
C ASN A 203 1.27 2.44 14.17
N MET A 204 2.35 2.80 14.86
CA MET A 204 2.86 2.16 16.08
C MET A 204 2.67 3.00 17.36
N SER A 205 2.10 4.20 17.25
CA SER A 205 1.73 5.03 18.41
C SER A 205 0.46 4.53 19.11
#